data_AF-A0A814HYH9-F1
#
_entry.id   AF-A0A814HYH9-F1
#
_cell.length_a   1.000
_cell.length_b   1.000
_cell.length_c   1.000
_cell.angle_alpha   90.00
_cell.angle_beta   90.00
_cell.angle_gamma   90.00
#
_symmetry.space_group_name_H-M   'P 1'
#
loop_
_entity.id
_entity.type
_entity.pdbx_description
1 polymer ?
#
loop_
_entity_poly.entity_id
_entity_poly.type
_entity_poly.pdbx_seq_one_letter_code
_entity_poly.pdbx_strand_id
1 'polypeptide(L)'
;MFIFLYRADKVRVVIRIEKERLHRLNMDGKVQVLRIQSVTKRKINRNAAAIDSQNNNLNVGDMVTVIDGPFASRQGQIKHLYRHFIFIFCRTLTENGGIFVRKARNLLLAGGQELFEVIAFFP
;
A
#
# COMPACT_ATOMS: atom_id res chain seq x y z
N MET A 1 -10.57 9.31 2.82
CA MET A 1 -9.35 9.98 2.31
C MET A 1 -8.18 9.59 3.20
N PHE A 2 -7.09 9.05 2.65
CA PHE A 2 -5.88 8.70 3.43
C PHE A 2 -4.88 9.85 3.42
N ILE A 3 -4.26 10.14 4.56
CA ILE A 3 -3.26 11.22 4.70
C ILE A 3 -1.87 10.58 4.73
N PHE A 4 -1.03 10.92 3.76
CA PHE A 4 0.35 10.44 3.69
C PHE A 4 1.34 11.50 4.18
N LEU A 5 2.30 11.08 5.01
CA LEU A 5 3.33 11.89 5.63
C LEU A 5 4.70 11.48 5.09
N TYR A 6 5.48 12.45 4.61
CA TYR A 6 6.80 12.23 4.02
C TYR A 6 7.87 12.83 4.91
N ARG A 7 8.90 12.05 5.23
CA ARG A 7 10.10 12.50 5.92
C ARG A 7 11.32 11.95 5.22
N ALA A 8 12.16 12.81 4.66
CA ALA A 8 13.41 12.48 3.93
C ALA A 8 13.25 11.29 2.95
N ASP A 9 13.43 10.06 3.46
CA ASP A 9 13.46 8.77 2.78
C ASP A 9 12.27 7.84 3.13
N LYS A 10 11.30 8.31 3.92
CA LYS A 10 10.21 7.50 4.48
C LYS A 10 8.83 8.09 4.23
N VAL A 11 7.88 7.21 3.90
CA VAL A 11 6.44 7.53 3.78
C VAL A 11 5.64 6.78 4.83
N ARG A 12 4.62 7.44 5.38
CA ARG A 12 3.75 6.87 6.40
C ARG A 12 2.33 7.30 6.13
N VAL A 13 1.35 6.46 6.46
CA VAL A 13 -0.06 6.80 6.32
C VAL A 13 -0.70 6.98 7.69
N VAL A 14 -1.48 8.04 7.87
CA VAL A 14 -2.26 8.26 9.07
C VAL A 14 -3.46 7.33 9.04
N ILE A 15 -3.59 6.50 10.07
CA ILE A 15 -4.68 5.51 10.19
C ILE A 15 -5.69 5.91 11.27
N ARG A 16 -5.27 6.69 12.27
CA ARG A 16 -6.15 7.21 13.32
C ARG A 16 -5.59 8.51 13.89
N ILE A 17 -6.48 9.44 14.20
CA ILE A 17 -6.17 10.70 14.86
C ILE A 17 -6.94 10.74 16.17
N GLU A 18 -6.24 11.04 17.25
CA GLU A 18 -6.79 11.30 18.58
C GLU A 18 -6.48 12.75 18.97
N LYS A 19 -6.91 13.18 20.17
CA LYS A 19 -6.82 14.58 20.60
C LYS A 19 -5.39 15.14 20.55
N GLU A 20 -4.41 14.36 21.01
CA GLU A 20 -2.99 14.77 21.04
C GLU A 20 -2.05 13.77 20.35
N ARG A 21 -2.59 12.62 19.94
CA ARG A 21 -1.83 11.50 19.40
C ARG A 21 -2.29 11.16 17.99
N LEU A 22 -1.34 10.73 17.19
CA LEU A 22 -1.55 10.31 15.81
C LEU A 22 -0.97 8.91 15.65
N HIS A 23 -1.79 8.01 15.14
CA HIS A 23 -1.38 6.66 14.77
C HIS A 23 -1.09 6.67 13.28
N ARG A 24 0.14 6.30 12.93
CA ARG A 24 0.57 6.18 11.54
C ARG A 24 1.15 4.81 11.27
N LEU A 25 0.82 4.26 10.13
CA LEU A 25 1.43 3.04 9.60
C LEU A 25 2.69 3.43 8.80
N ASN A 26 3.81 2.79 9.14
CA ASN A 26 5.08 2.97 8.45
C ASN A 26 5.24 2.01 7.25
N MET A 27 6.29 2.22 6.45
CA MET A 27 6.61 1.37 5.29
C MET A 27 6.96 -0.08 5.65
N ASP A 28 7.37 -0.34 6.89
CA ASP A 28 7.65 -1.68 7.43
C ASP A 28 6.37 -2.39 7.92
N GLY A 29 5.19 -1.76 7.76
CA GLY A 29 3.92 -2.33 8.20
C GLY A 29 3.68 -2.21 9.71
N LYS A 30 4.52 -1.49 10.45
CA LYS A 30 4.33 -1.25 11.89
C LYS A 30 3.57 0.05 12.14
N VAL A 31 2.67 0.02 13.12
CA VAL A 31 1.96 1.20 13.61
C VAL A 31 2.81 1.93 14.63
N GLN A 32 2.95 3.25 14.47
CA GLN A 32 3.66 4.11 15.39
C GLN A 32 2.73 5.21 15.90
N VAL A 33 2.74 5.44 17.22
CA VAL A 33 1.96 6.50 17.89
C VAL A 33 2.88 7.64 18.28
N LEU A 34 2.44 8.88 18.03
CA LEU A 34 3.25 10.07 18.28
C LEU A 34 2.41 11.33 18.38
N ARG A 35 3.01 12.36 18.97
CA ARG A 35 2.37 13.66 19.15
C ARG A 35 2.20 14.39 17.83
N ILE A 36 1.06 15.06 17.66
CA ILE A 36 0.69 15.80 16.45
C ILE A 36 1.72 16.90 16.12
N GLN A 37 2.27 17.56 17.15
CA GLN A 37 3.24 18.65 17.00
C GLN A 37 4.53 18.23 16.26
N SER A 38 4.85 16.93 16.22
CA SER A 38 6.05 16.40 15.56
C SER A 38 5.85 16.07 14.08
N VAL A 39 4.69 16.38 13.48
CA VAL A 39 4.35 16.03 12.11
C VAL A 39 4.55 17.22 11.16
N THR A 40 5.63 17.19 10.38
CA THR A 40 5.86 18.16 9.31
C THR A 40 5.13 17.74 8.04
N LYS A 41 4.31 18.63 7.47
CA LYS A 41 3.70 18.43 6.15
C LYS A 41 4.76 18.68 5.07
N ARG A 42 4.99 17.71 4.19
CA ARG A 42 5.88 17.86 3.04
C ARG A 42 5.08 17.65 1.75
N LYS A 43 5.44 18.41 0.70
CA LYS A 43 4.74 18.41 -0.59
C LYS A 43 4.84 17.02 -1.25
N ILE A 44 3.71 16.56 -1.77
CA ILE A 44 3.54 15.25 -2.40
C ILE A 44 4.05 15.33 -3.85
N ASN A 45 4.88 14.38 -4.27
CA ASN A 45 5.10 14.16 -5.70
C ASN A 45 3.96 13.29 -6.23
N ARG A 46 3.13 13.83 -7.13
CA ARG A 46 1.92 13.17 -7.63
C ARG A 46 2.20 12.16 -8.76
N ASN A 47 3.41 12.14 -9.31
CA ASN A 47 3.78 11.30 -10.45
C ASN A 47 4.74 10.18 -10.03
N ALA A 48 4.26 9.26 -9.17
CA ALA A 48 5.01 8.07 -8.81
C ALA A 48 4.43 6.85 -9.55
N ALA A 49 5.23 6.27 -10.45
CA ALA A 49 4.97 4.97 -11.07
C ALA A 49 5.91 3.93 -10.44
N ALA A 50 5.44 2.70 -10.26
CA ALA A 50 6.27 1.56 -9.87
C ALA A 50 6.06 0.40 -10.83
N ILE A 51 6.95 -0.58 -10.77
CA ILE A 51 6.90 -1.78 -11.61
C ILE A 51 6.66 -2.99 -10.69
N ASP A 52 5.76 -3.89 -11.08
CA ASP A 52 5.43 -5.13 -10.34
C ASP A 52 6.42 -6.28 -10.63
N SER A 53 6.14 -7.49 -10.12
CA SER A 53 6.98 -8.67 -10.37
C SER A 53 7.00 -9.18 -11.81
N GLN A 54 6.05 -8.75 -12.64
CA GLN A 54 5.89 -9.16 -14.03
C GLN A 54 6.28 -8.05 -15.04
N ASN A 55 6.97 -7.01 -14.56
CA ASN A 55 7.29 -5.81 -15.33
C ASN A 55 6.08 -4.97 -15.79
N ASN A 56 4.92 -5.11 -15.14
CA ASN A 56 3.78 -4.24 -15.38
C ASN A 56 3.92 -2.93 -14.63
N ASN A 57 3.45 -1.84 -15.23
CA ASN A 57 3.36 -0.56 -14.54
C ASN A 57 2.19 -0.57 -13.56
N LEU A 58 2.49 -0.29 -12.29
CA LEU A 58 1.52 -0.06 -11.23
C LEU A 58 1.27 1.45 -11.07
N ASN A 59 -0.01 1.82 -11.07
CA ASN A 59 -0.48 3.19 -10.89
C ASN A 59 -1.45 3.32 -9.71
N VAL A 60 -1.60 4.54 -9.21
CA VAL A 60 -2.62 4.83 -8.19
C VAL A 60 -3.99 4.57 -8.79
N GLY A 61 -4.81 3.76 -8.11
CA GLY A 61 -6.15 3.39 -8.57
C GLY A 61 -6.26 1.96 -9.07
N ASP A 62 -5.14 1.33 -9.45
CA ASP A 62 -5.11 -0.04 -9.93
C ASP A 62 -5.50 -1.04 -8.83
N MET A 63 -6.13 -2.14 -9.26
CA MET A 63 -6.39 -3.29 -8.40
C MET A 63 -5.20 -4.23 -8.45
N VAL A 64 -4.72 -4.66 -7.30
CA VAL A 64 -3.60 -5.60 -7.18
C VAL A 64 -3.94 -6.76 -6.26
N THR A 65 -3.42 -7.93 -6.59
CA THR A 65 -3.45 -9.12 -5.77
C THR A 65 -2.10 -9.30 -5.09
N VAL A 66 -2.11 -9.56 -3.79
CA VAL A 66 -0.89 -9.88 -3.03
C VAL A 66 -0.55 -11.35 -3.25
N ILE A 67 0.65 -11.63 -3.74
CA ILE A 67 1.09 -13.02 -4.02
C ILE A 67 1.84 -13.67 -2.86
N ASP A 68 2.36 -12.87 -1.93
CA ASP A 68 3.28 -13.37 -0.91
C ASP A 68 3.10 -12.64 0.43
N GLY A 69 3.31 -13.38 1.52
CA GLY A 69 3.20 -12.94 2.91
C GLY A 69 1.82 -13.16 3.55
N PRO A 70 1.58 -12.61 4.76
CA PRO A 70 0.38 -12.88 5.57
C PRO A 70 -0.92 -12.32 4.97
N PHE A 71 -0.84 -11.57 3.89
CA PHE A 71 -1.98 -11.05 3.14
C PHE A 71 -2.11 -11.67 1.74
N ALA A 72 -1.43 -12.80 1.49
CA ALA A 72 -1.50 -13.50 0.20
C ALA A 72 -2.95 -13.80 -0.21
N SER A 73 -3.21 -13.79 -1.52
CA SER A 73 -4.53 -13.95 -2.15
C SER A 73 -5.53 -12.82 -1.87
N ARG A 74 -5.15 -11.79 -1.10
CA ARG A 74 -6.01 -10.61 -0.91
C ARG A 74 -5.85 -9.64 -2.07
N GLN A 75 -6.98 -9.08 -2.49
CA GLN A 75 -7.02 -8.00 -3.47
C GLN A 75 -7.23 -6.64 -2.79
N GLY A 76 -6.65 -5.60 -3.36
CA GLY A 76 -6.89 -4.25 -2.91
C GLY A 76 -6.49 -3.20 -3.94
N GLN A 77 -6.96 -1.99 -3.72
CA GLN A 77 -6.69 -0.86 -4.59
C GLN A 77 -5.43 -0.12 -4.15
N ILE A 78 -4.55 0.20 -5.10
CA ILE A 78 -3.38 1.03 -4.83
C ILE A 78 -3.84 2.45 -4.51
N LYS A 79 -3.54 2.93 -3.30
CA LYS A 79 -3.83 4.31 -2.87
C LYS A 79 -2.62 5.22 -2.95
N HIS A 80 -1.42 4.67 -2.83
CA HIS A 80 -0.20 5.46 -2.92
C HIS A 80 1.02 4.61 -3.28
N LEU A 81 1.91 5.19 -4.09
CA LEU A 81 3.17 4.59 -4.49
C LEU A 81 4.34 5.45 -4.01
N TYR A 82 5.33 4.80 -3.42
CA TYR A 82 6.59 5.44 -3.06
C TYR A 82 7.76 4.49 -3.30
N ARG A 83 8.53 4.75 -4.36
CA ARG A 83 9.62 3.86 -4.80
C ARG A 83 9.06 2.44 -5.03
N HIS A 84 9.58 1.44 -4.32
CA HIS A 84 9.10 0.06 -4.37
C HIS A 84 8.06 -0.27 -3.29
N PHE A 85 7.63 0.69 -2.47
CA PHE A 85 6.60 0.52 -1.45
C PHE A 85 5.24 0.98 -1.97
N ILE A 86 4.25 0.10 -1.86
CA ILE A 86 2.90 0.30 -2.36
C ILE A 86 1.95 0.23 -1.17
N PHE A 87 1.15 1.28 -1.00
CA PHE A 87 0.10 1.36 -0.01
C PHE A 87 -1.22 0.94 -0.65
N ILE A 88 -1.80 -0.12 -0.12
CA ILE A 88 -2.96 -0.80 -0.70
C ILE A 88 -4.10 -0.70 0.30
N PHE A 89 -5.29 -0.39 -0.21
CA PHE A 89 -6.52 -0.41 0.54
C PHE A 89 -7.33 -1.66 0.17
N CYS A 90 -7.63 -2.49 1.15
CA CYS A 90 -8.49 -3.66 1.01
C CYS A 90 -9.73 -3.47 1.87
N ARG A 91 -10.90 -3.50 1.24
CA ARG A 91 -12.19 -3.26 1.93
C ARG A 91 -12.53 -4.35 2.96
N THR A 92 -12.05 -5.58 2.72
CA THR A 92 -12.31 -6.72 3.61
C THR A 92 -11.38 -6.74 4.84
N LEU A 93 -10.33 -5.91 4.85
CA LEU A 93 -9.45 -5.78 5.99
C LEU A 93 -9.97 -4.68 6.92
N THR A 94 -10.24 -5.02 8.18
CA THR A 94 -10.67 -4.05 9.21
C THR A 94 -9.47 -3.42 9.94
N GLU A 95 -8.34 -4.11 9.94
CA GLU A 95 -7.10 -3.64 10.57
C GLU A 95 -6.60 -2.35 9.90
N ASN A 96 -6.12 -1.39 10.70
CA ASN A 96 -5.51 -0.15 10.23
C ASN A 96 -6.40 0.68 9.27
N GLY A 97 -7.71 0.52 9.35
CA GLY A 97 -8.66 1.16 8.42
C GLY A 97 -8.60 0.57 7.00
N GLY A 98 -8.19 -0.69 6.88
CA GLY A 98 -8.08 -1.44 5.64
C GLY A 98 -6.84 -1.14 4.81
N ILE A 99 -5.91 -0.31 5.32
CA ILE A 99 -4.68 0.01 4.61
C ILE A 99 -3.50 -0.82 5.10
N PHE A 100 -2.70 -1.31 4.17
CA PHE A 100 -1.45 -2.01 4.45
C PHE A 100 -0.39 -1.69 3.40
N VAL A 101 0.86 -2.05 3.68
CA VAL A 101 2.01 -1.78 2.81
C VAL A 101 2.60 -3.09 2.30
N ARG A 102 2.89 -3.15 0.99
CA ARG A 102 3.65 -4.24 0.37
C ARG A 102 4.69 -3.69 -0.60
N LYS A 103 5.67 -4.54 -0.93
CA LYS A 103 6.64 -4.22 -1.99
C LYS A 103 6.00 -4.49 -3.34
N ALA A 104 6.32 -3.69 -4.35
CA ALA A 104 5.78 -3.83 -5.70
C ALA A 104 6.00 -5.24 -6.29
N ARG A 105 7.16 -5.84 -6.05
CA ARG A 105 7.50 -7.22 -6.45
C ARG A 105 6.66 -8.33 -5.79
N ASN A 106 5.89 -8.01 -4.75
CA ASN A 106 5.03 -8.96 -4.04
C ASN A 106 3.56 -8.75 -4.44
N LEU A 107 3.32 -8.04 -5.55
CA LEU A 107 2.00 -7.69 -6.06
C LEU A 107 1.91 -8.12 -7.52
N LEU A 108 0.71 -8.51 -7.91
CA LEU A 108 0.31 -8.71 -9.28
C LEU A 108 -0.84 -7.77 -9.62
N LEU A 109 -0.79 -7.14 -10.79
CA LEU A 109 -1.89 -6.34 -11.29
C LEU A 109 -3.11 -7.23 -11.56
N ALA A 110 -4.22 -6.97 -10.87
CA ALA A 110 -5.48 -7.65 -11.12
C ALA A 110 -6.09 -7.08 -12.40
N GLY A 111 -5.90 -7.77 -13.51
CA GLY A 111 -6.32 -7.35 -14.85
C GLY A 111 -5.18 -7.21 -15.87
N GLY A 112 -3.92 -7.36 -15.44
CA GLY A 112 -2.78 -7.48 -16.34
C GLY A 112 -2.55 -8.93 -16.75
N GLN A 113 -3.10 -9.30 -17.91
CA GLN A 113 -3.05 -10.62 -18.57
C GLN A 113 -3.95 -11.72 -17.98
N GLU A 114 -4.90 -12.13 -18.81
CA GLU A 114 -5.72 -13.34 -18.75
C GLU A 114 -4.89 -14.64 -18.75
N LEU A 115 -3.97 -14.84 -17.80
CA LEU A 115 -3.11 -16.05 -17.78
C LEU A 115 -2.92 -16.68 -16.40
N PHE A 116 -3.82 -16.43 -15.45
CA PHE A 116 -3.86 -17.18 -14.18
C PHE A 116 -5.00 -18.18 -14.06
N GLU A 117 -6.01 -18.16 -14.95
CA GLU A 117 -7.06 -19.20 -14.97
C GLU A 117 -6.58 -20.54 -15.54
N VAL A 118 -5.43 -20.60 -16.23
CA VAL A 118 -4.97 -21.84 -16.89
C VAL A 118 -3.99 -22.67 -16.04
N ILE A 119 -3.42 -22.13 -14.95
CA ILE A 119 -2.40 -22.85 -14.16
C ILE A 119 -2.94 -23.43 -12.84
N ALA A 120 -4.21 -23.18 -12.51
CA ALA A 120 -4.85 -23.69 -11.28
C ALA A 120 -5.73 -24.94 -11.50
N PHE A 121 -5.76 -25.51 -12.71
CA PHE A 121 -6.48 -26.74 -13.02
C PHE A 121 -5.58 -27.76 -13.70
N PHE A 122 -4.82 -28.54 -12.94
CA PHE A 122 -4.65 -29.96 -13.23
C PHE A 122 -4.50 -30.72 -11.89
N PRO A 123 -5.15 -31.89 -11.75
CA PRO A 123 -5.30 -32.64 -10.49
C PRO A 123 -4.00 -33.26 -9.98
#